data_AF-A0A8C0IQN1-F1
#
_entry.id   AF-A0A8C0IQN1-F1
#
_cell.length_a   1.000
_cell.length_b   1.000
_cell.length_c   1.000
_cell.angle_alpha   90.00
_cell.angle_beta   90.00
_cell.angle_gamma   90.00
#
_symmetry.space_group_name_H-M   'P 1'
#
loop_
_entity.id
_entity.type
_entity.pdbx_description
1 polymer ?
#
loop_
_entity_poly.entity_id
_entity_poly.type
_entity_poly.pdbx_seq_one_letter_code
_entity_poly.pdbx_strand_id
1 'polypeptide(L)'
;PRLRKPWASTSLSPSPPTSWGVHTAAWGLGVPLHLHTRRPTGIFFFVCLFVCLLFFLPFAVLAGWDLSENQIQGIPRKAFRGITDVKNLQLDNNQISCIEDGAFRALRDLEILTLNNNNITRIPLTSFNHMPKIRTLRLHSNYLYCDCHLAWLSDWLRQRRSIGQFTFCMAPVHLRGFNVADVQKKEYVCSGSHSEPPSCNANSITCPSACTCSNNIVDCRGKGLTEIPSNLPEGIVEIRLEQNSIKTVPPGAFSQYKKLKRIDISKNQISDIAPDAFHGMNELFGENLNVKKK
;
A
#
# COMPACT_ATOMS: atom_id res chain seq x y z
N PRO A 1 64.55 -1.91 41.68
CA PRO A 1 65.06 -0.50 41.87
C PRO A 1 63.89 0.49 41.72
N ARG A 2 63.51 1.39 42.65
CA ARG A 2 64.25 2.16 43.70
C ARG A 2 65.42 2.96 43.10
N LEU A 3 65.59 4.29 43.25
CA LEU A 3 64.83 5.44 43.84
C LEU A 3 65.09 6.70 42.93
N ARG A 4 64.70 7.98 43.15
CA ARG A 4 64.02 8.78 44.22
C ARG A 4 63.38 10.06 43.59
N LYS A 5 62.85 10.99 44.41
CA LYS A 5 62.74 12.45 44.15
C LYS A 5 63.64 13.23 45.14
N PRO A 6 63.90 14.53 44.93
CA PRO A 6 63.30 15.61 45.77
C PRO A 6 62.82 16.84 44.92
N TRP A 7 61.66 17.48 45.16
CA TRP A 7 61.33 18.60 46.10
C TRP A 7 61.85 20.00 45.68
N ALA A 8 61.14 21.14 45.89
CA ALA A 8 59.72 21.40 46.24
C ALA A 8 59.35 22.92 46.15
N SER A 9 58.03 23.23 46.16
CA SER A 9 57.38 24.50 46.63
C SER A 9 57.63 25.84 45.89
N THR A 10 56.74 26.87 45.88
CA THR A 10 55.46 27.09 46.62
C THR A 10 54.40 27.94 45.84
N SER A 11 53.14 27.47 45.86
CA SER A 11 51.83 28.19 45.98
C SER A 11 51.59 29.67 45.59
N LEU A 12 50.45 29.94 44.91
CA LEU A 12 49.18 30.38 45.56
C LEU A 12 47.95 30.20 44.64
N SER A 13 46.72 30.33 45.18
CA SER A 13 45.41 30.30 44.48
C SER A 13 44.43 31.32 45.12
N PRO A 14 43.28 31.67 44.49
CA PRO A 14 42.02 30.93 44.71
C PRO A 14 41.11 30.83 43.44
N SER A 15 39.80 30.52 43.58
CA SER A 15 38.94 29.99 42.50
C SER A 15 37.48 30.61 42.44
N PRO A 16 36.38 29.98 41.93
CA PRO A 16 35.39 30.66 41.05
C PRO A 16 33.99 30.88 41.69
N PRO A 17 32.94 31.27 40.91
CA PRO A 17 31.69 30.48 40.91
C PRO A 17 30.81 30.48 39.62
N THR A 18 29.87 29.51 39.55
CA THR A 18 28.49 29.45 38.96
C THR A 18 28.12 30.09 37.59
N SER A 19 27.28 29.59 36.67
CA SER A 19 26.29 28.47 36.53
C SER A 19 24.78 28.82 36.57
N TRP A 20 23.99 28.16 35.71
CA TRP A 20 22.50 28.04 35.62
C TRP A 20 21.72 29.11 34.83
N GLY A 21 20.58 28.70 34.23
CA GLY A 21 19.64 29.59 33.51
C GLY A 21 18.81 28.94 32.39
N VAL A 22 17.90 28.00 32.70
CA VAL A 22 16.84 27.58 31.75
C VAL A 22 15.60 28.43 32.01
N HIS A 23 15.04 29.08 30.98
CA HIS A 23 13.75 29.77 31.07
C HIS A 23 12.84 29.41 29.90
N THR A 24 11.71 28.78 30.23
CA THR A 24 10.53 28.74 29.37
C THR A 24 9.73 30.03 29.56
N ALA A 25 9.27 30.63 28.46
CA ALA A 25 8.31 31.72 28.49
C ALA A 25 7.43 31.65 27.23
N ALA A 26 6.16 31.29 27.41
CA ALA A 26 5.16 31.37 26.36
C ALA A 26 4.26 32.58 26.64
N TRP A 27 4.19 33.50 25.69
CA TRP A 27 3.17 34.56 25.64
C TRP A 27 2.65 34.65 24.22
N GLY A 28 1.34 34.48 24.07
CA GLY A 28 0.64 34.80 22.83
C GLY A 28 -0.29 35.98 23.06
N LEU A 29 -0.35 36.88 22.07
CA LEU A 29 -1.54 37.57 21.59
C LEU A 29 -1.14 38.38 20.35
N GLY A 30 -2.02 38.46 19.35
CA GLY A 30 -1.67 38.90 18.01
C GLY A 30 -1.90 40.39 17.74
N VAL A 31 -1.01 40.99 16.94
CA VAL A 31 -1.25 42.21 16.16
C VAL A 31 -0.74 41.94 14.73
N PRO A 32 -1.52 42.18 13.67
CA PRO A 32 -1.14 41.79 12.31
C PRO A 32 -0.12 42.76 11.69
N LEU A 33 1.08 42.28 11.38
CA LEU A 33 2.03 43.02 10.54
C LEU A 33 1.77 42.73 9.05
N HIS A 34 1.32 43.76 8.33
CA HIS A 34 1.19 43.74 6.87
C HIS A 34 2.59 43.75 6.22
N LEU A 35 3.16 42.58 5.92
CA LEU A 35 4.49 42.52 5.28
C LEU A 35 4.35 42.56 3.74
N HIS A 36 4.55 43.74 3.17
CA HIS A 36 4.52 43.97 1.73
C HIS A 36 5.75 43.35 1.03
N THR A 37 5.59 42.79 -0.16
CA THR A 37 6.61 41.95 -0.81
C THR A 37 7.75 42.78 -1.44
N ARG A 38 8.99 42.57 -0.97
CA ARG A 38 10.22 42.93 -1.70
C ARG A 38 11.36 41.94 -1.41
N ARG A 39 12.22 41.72 -2.41
CA ARG A 39 13.14 40.56 -2.50
C ARG A 39 14.35 40.68 -1.56
N PRO A 40 14.74 39.63 -0.80
CA PRO A 40 16.06 39.55 -0.18
C PRO A 40 17.13 39.12 -1.21
N THR A 41 18.34 39.66 -1.09
CA THR A 41 19.45 39.46 -2.02
C THR A 41 20.49 38.45 -1.52
N GLY A 42 20.79 37.43 -2.34
CA GLY A 42 22.05 36.67 -2.37
C GLY A 42 22.50 35.88 -1.13
N ILE A 43 22.77 36.57 -0.02
CA ILE A 43 23.60 36.08 1.10
C ILE A 43 22.84 35.10 2.01
N PHE A 44 21.53 35.31 2.22
CA PHE A 44 20.68 34.39 2.98
C PHE A 44 20.61 32.98 2.37
N PHE A 45 20.83 32.84 1.06
CA PHE A 45 20.73 31.55 0.37
C PHE A 45 21.88 30.60 0.75
N PHE A 46 23.10 31.13 0.93
CA PHE A 46 24.27 30.33 1.32
C PHE A 46 24.21 29.85 2.76
N VAL A 47 23.73 30.69 3.69
CA VAL A 47 23.54 30.26 5.10
C VAL A 47 22.51 29.14 5.19
N CYS A 48 21.40 29.25 4.44
CA CYS A 48 20.39 28.20 4.38
C CYS A 48 20.94 26.88 3.81
N LEU A 49 21.75 26.95 2.75
CA LEU A 49 22.38 25.77 2.14
C LEU A 49 23.37 25.07 3.10
N PHE A 50 24.16 25.84 3.85
CA PHE A 50 25.15 25.30 4.79
C PHE A 50 24.50 24.70 6.05
N VAL A 51 23.42 25.30 6.56
CA VAL A 51 22.60 24.72 7.64
C VAL A 51 21.91 23.43 7.17
N CYS A 52 21.42 23.39 5.93
CA CYS A 52 20.83 22.18 5.37
C CYS A 52 21.85 21.02 5.29
N LEU A 53 23.07 21.29 4.82
CA LEU A 53 24.16 20.30 4.75
C LEU A 53 24.62 19.80 6.13
N LEU A 54 24.57 20.62 7.19
CA LEU A 54 24.94 20.19 8.54
C LEU A 54 23.85 19.39 9.28
N PHE A 55 22.60 19.40 8.79
CA PHE A 55 21.57 18.47 9.25
C PHE A 55 21.60 17.10 8.55
N PHE A 56 22.39 16.93 7.48
CA PHE A 56 22.76 15.62 6.94
C PHE A 56 23.83 14.93 7.80
N LEU A 57 23.48 14.68 9.07
CA LEU A 57 24.03 13.54 9.79
C LEU A 57 23.73 12.26 8.99
N PRO A 58 24.63 11.26 9.00
CA PRO A 58 24.39 9.96 8.38
C PRO A 58 23.42 9.13 9.23
N PHE A 59 22.18 9.60 9.38
CA PHE A 59 21.06 8.75 9.75
C PHE A 59 20.95 7.67 8.69
N ALA A 60 21.28 6.44 9.06
CA ALA A 60 21.19 5.28 8.17
C ALA A 60 19.75 5.20 7.64
N VAL A 61 19.57 5.54 6.35
CA VAL A 61 18.26 5.75 5.75
C VAL A 61 17.48 4.45 5.82
N LEU A 62 16.53 4.38 6.75
CA LEU A 62 15.62 3.26 6.85
C LEU A 62 14.75 3.31 5.58
N ALA A 63 14.86 2.30 4.72
CA ALA A 63 14.03 2.18 3.52
C ALA A 63 12.56 1.97 3.92
N GLY A 64 11.88 3.09 4.16
CA GLY A 64 10.48 3.18 4.58
C GLY A 64 9.63 3.68 3.43
N TRP A 65 8.50 3.01 3.21
CA TRP A 65 7.48 3.39 2.24
C TRP A 65 6.19 3.64 3.00
N ASP A 66 5.76 4.89 3.04
CA ASP A 66 4.49 5.28 3.61
C ASP A 66 3.48 5.53 2.48
N LEU A 67 2.37 4.80 2.56
CA LEU A 67 1.22 4.82 1.66
C LEU A 67 -0.08 4.93 2.49
N SER A 68 0.02 5.41 3.74
CA SER A 68 -1.10 5.59 4.65
C SER A 68 -2.03 6.72 4.19
N GLU A 69 -3.24 6.80 4.74
CA GLU A 69 -4.24 7.86 4.46
C GLU A 69 -4.58 8.02 2.97
N ASN A 70 -4.55 6.91 2.23
CA ASN A 70 -4.87 6.82 0.81
C ASN A 70 -6.17 6.05 0.56
N GLN A 71 -6.54 5.90 -0.72
CA GLN A 71 -7.76 5.19 -1.15
C GLN A 71 -7.44 3.80 -1.74
N ILE A 72 -6.37 3.14 -1.26
CA ILE A 72 -6.00 1.80 -1.74
C ILE A 72 -7.07 0.80 -1.27
N GLN A 73 -7.74 0.13 -2.21
CA GLN A 73 -8.80 -0.85 -1.91
C GLN A 73 -8.32 -2.31 -1.96
N GLY A 74 -7.14 -2.58 -2.56
CA GLY A 74 -6.53 -3.90 -2.56
C GLY A 74 -5.07 -3.92 -2.98
N ILE A 75 -4.36 -4.99 -2.63
CA ILE A 75 -2.92 -5.17 -2.90
C ILE A 75 -2.70 -6.39 -3.82
N PRO A 76 -2.31 -6.20 -5.10
CA PRO A 76 -2.06 -7.30 -6.02
C PRO A 76 -0.72 -8.00 -5.80
N ARG A 77 -0.62 -9.25 -6.23
CA ARG A 77 0.52 -10.19 -6.07
C ARG A 77 1.88 -9.66 -6.55
N LYS A 78 1.89 -8.64 -7.40
CA LYS A 78 3.08 -8.04 -8.01
C LYS A 78 3.38 -6.62 -7.50
N ALA A 79 2.54 -6.03 -6.63
CA ALA A 79 2.59 -4.61 -6.24
C ALA A 79 3.99 -4.13 -5.86
N PHE A 80 4.73 -4.94 -5.10
CA PHE A 80 6.02 -4.58 -4.54
C PHE A 80 7.21 -5.28 -5.21
N ARG A 81 7.04 -5.82 -6.43
CA ARG A 81 8.04 -6.68 -7.10
C ARG A 81 9.41 -6.01 -7.34
N GLY A 82 9.47 -4.67 -7.39
CA GLY A 82 10.69 -3.90 -7.60
C GLY A 82 11.30 -3.26 -6.34
N ILE A 83 10.68 -3.41 -5.16
CA ILE A 83 11.09 -2.71 -3.92
C ILE A 83 11.46 -3.70 -2.81
N THR A 84 12.43 -4.58 -3.08
CA THR A 84 12.82 -5.69 -2.19
C THR A 84 13.38 -5.28 -0.84
N ASP A 85 14.00 -4.09 -0.79
CA ASP A 85 14.91 -3.69 0.29
C ASP A 85 14.16 -2.90 1.39
N VAL A 86 12.83 -2.82 1.28
CA VAL A 86 11.95 -2.06 2.18
C VAL A 86 11.83 -2.74 3.53
N LYS A 87 12.09 -1.96 4.58
CA LYS A 87 12.06 -2.39 5.98
C LYS A 87 10.81 -1.97 6.72
N ASN A 88 10.20 -0.85 6.33
CA ASN A 88 9.00 -0.31 6.94
C ASN A 88 7.98 -0.02 5.84
N LEU A 89 6.83 -0.68 5.86
CA LEU A 89 5.73 -0.44 4.92
C LEU A 89 4.48 -0.04 5.71
N GLN A 90 3.99 1.16 5.46
CA GLN A 90 2.84 1.74 6.16
C GLN A 90 1.69 1.94 5.17
N LEU A 91 0.55 1.36 5.50
CA LEU A 91 -0.68 1.27 4.69
C LEU A 91 -1.91 1.54 5.57
N ASP A 92 -1.72 2.30 6.66
CA ASP A 92 -2.76 2.61 7.62
C ASP A 92 -3.83 3.54 7.00
N ASN A 93 -5.05 3.58 7.56
CA ASN A 93 -6.12 4.49 7.12
C ASN A 93 -6.42 4.41 5.61
N ASN A 94 -6.53 3.19 5.08
CA ASN A 94 -6.85 2.92 3.67
C ASN A 94 -8.17 2.13 3.57
N GLN A 95 -8.52 1.64 2.38
CA GLN A 95 -9.77 0.91 2.12
C GLN A 95 -9.52 -0.57 1.79
N ILE A 96 -8.34 -1.11 2.18
CA ILE A 96 -7.84 -2.43 1.72
C ILE A 96 -8.79 -3.52 2.19
N SER A 97 -9.44 -4.18 1.23
CA SER A 97 -10.36 -5.30 1.45
C SER A 97 -9.85 -6.62 0.88
N CYS A 98 -8.96 -6.55 -0.13
CA CYS A 98 -8.28 -7.70 -0.72
C CYS A 98 -6.75 -7.57 -0.62
N ILE A 99 -6.10 -8.65 -0.22
CA ILE A 99 -4.65 -8.86 -0.35
C ILE A 99 -4.47 -10.16 -1.13
N GLU A 100 -3.87 -10.11 -2.32
CA GLU A 100 -3.67 -11.30 -3.15
C GLU A 100 -2.60 -12.25 -2.59
N ASP A 101 -2.67 -13.52 -2.98
CA ASP A 101 -1.68 -14.55 -2.64
C ASP A 101 -0.26 -14.14 -3.07
N GLY A 102 0.61 -13.92 -2.08
CA GLY A 102 1.99 -13.52 -2.28
C GLY A 102 2.20 -12.02 -2.50
N ALA A 103 1.22 -11.15 -2.21
CA ALA A 103 1.35 -9.69 -2.35
C ALA A 103 2.65 -9.11 -1.74
N PHE A 104 3.01 -9.51 -0.52
CA PHE A 104 4.24 -9.06 0.16
C PHE A 104 5.46 -9.96 -0.10
N ARG A 105 5.38 -10.95 -1.00
CA ARG A 105 6.43 -11.99 -1.21
C ARG A 105 7.78 -11.46 -1.68
N ALA A 106 7.82 -10.24 -2.22
CA ALA A 106 9.06 -9.55 -2.59
C ALA A 106 9.78 -8.92 -1.38
N LEU A 107 9.05 -8.57 -0.32
CA LEU A 107 9.50 -7.75 0.81
C LEU A 107 10.24 -8.60 1.86
N ARG A 108 11.31 -9.29 1.45
CA ARG A 108 12.05 -10.24 2.30
C ARG A 108 12.69 -9.56 3.52
N ASP A 109 13.03 -8.30 3.38
CA ASP A 109 13.68 -7.49 4.41
C ASP A 109 12.71 -6.66 5.26
N LEU A 110 11.40 -6.89 5.13
CA LEU A 110 10.39 -6.16 5.89
C LEU A 110 10.46 -6.49 7.39
N GLU A 111 10.60 -5.42 8.17
CA GLU A 111 10.71 -5.43 9.62
C GLU A 111 9.43 -4.88 10.29
N ILE A 112 8.77 -3.92 9.65
CA ILE A 112 7.54 -3.27 10.13
C ILE A 112 6.50 -3.27 8.99
N LEU A 113 5.29 -3.73 9.30
CA LEU A 113 4.12 -3.64 8.43
C LEU A 113 2.92 -3.10 9.22
N THR A 114 2.33 -1.99 8.78
CA THR A 114 1.12 -1.42 9.41
C THR A 114 -0.01 -1.32 8.38
N LEU A 115 -1.18 -1.85 8.78
CA LEU A 115 -2.36 -2.08 7.94
C LEU A 115 -3.64 -1.75 8.73
N ASN A 116 -3.56 -0.87 9.73
CA ASN A 116 -4.68 -0.54 10.60
C ASN A 116 -5.72 0.30 9.88
N ASN A 117 -6.93 0.36 10.45
CA ASN A 117 -8.03 1.19 9.93
C ASN A 117 -8.25 0.93 8.42
N ASN A 118 -8.50 -0.35 8.10
CA ASN A 118 -8.73 -0.88 6.75
C ASN A 118 -9.90 -1.88 6.79
N ASN A 119 -10.27 -2.46 5.66
CA ASN A 119 -11.40 -3.40 5.55
C ASN A 119 -10.94 -4.87 5.38
N ILE A 120 -9.79 -5.24 5.95
CA ILE A 120 -9.19 -6.56 5.73
C ILE A 120 -10.02 -7.61 6.47
N THR A 121 -10.61 -8.53 5.72
CA THR A 121 -11.36 -9.67 6.27
C THR A 121 -10.46 -10.84 6.66
N ARG A 122 -9.35 -11.03 5.96
CA ARG A 122 -8.38 -12.12 6.16
C ARG A 122 -7.09 -11.81 5.43
N ILE A 123 -6.04 -12.56 5.75
CA ILE A 123 -4.73 -12.44 5.13
C ILE A 123 -4.32 -13.82 4.56
N PRO A 124 -3.84 -13.92 3.30
CA PRO A 124 -3.31 -15.18 2.78
C PRO A 124 -1.99 -15.57 3.44
N LEU A 125 -1.87 -16.82 3.86
CA LEU A 125 -0.64 -17.42 4.40
C LEU A 125 0.57 -17.25 3.45
N THR A 126 0.32 -17.37 2.14
CA THR A 126 1.31 -17.21 1.06
C THR A 126 1.95 -15.83 1.02
N SER A 127 1.24 -14.81 1.52
CA SER A 127 1.70 -13.42 1.59
C SER A 127 2.59 -13.14 2.79
N PHE A 128 2.56 -13.97 3.84
CA PHE A 128 3.33 -13.77 5.08
C PHE A 128 4.50 -14.75 5.28
N ASN A 129 4.46 -15.94 4.70
CA ASN A 129 5.50 -16.98 4.83
C ASN A 129 6.90 -16.62 4.29
N HIS A 130 7.12 -15.39 3.82
CA HIS A 130 8.38 -14.95 3.20
C HIS A 130 8.97 -13.66 3.81
N MET A 131 8.48 -13.22 4.98
CA MET A 131 8.99 -12.05 5.72
C MET A 131 9.67 -12.48 7.05
N PRO A 132 10.90 -13.05 7.02
CA PRO A 132 11.54 -13.58 8.22
C PRO A 132 11.91 -12.49 9.25
N LYS A 133 12.25 -11.28 8.80
CA LYS A 133 12.70 -10.16 9.65
C LYS A 133 11.57 -9.38 10.33
N ILE A 134 10.31 -9.72 10.08
CA ILE A 134 9.15 -8.98 10.60
C ILE A 134 9.13 -8.99 12.14
N ARG A 135 9.13 -7.79 12.72
CA ARG A 135 9.17 -7.50 14.16
C ARG A 135 8.01 -6.63 14.64
N THR A 136 7.22 -6.06 13.73
CA THR A 136 5.96 -5.36 14.06
C THR A 136 4.93 -5.59 12.94
N LEU A 137 3.73 -6.04 13.32
CA LEU A 137 2.58 -6.20 12.43
C LEU A 137 1.38 -5.54 13.10
N ARG A 138 0.84 -4.46 12.53
CA ARG A 138 -0.36 -3.82 13.08
C ARG A 138 -1.57 -4.04 12.18
N LEU A 139 -2.64 -4.60 12.76
CA LEU A 139 -3.87 -5.02 12.09
C LEU A 139 -5.14 -4.59 12.84
N HIS A 140 -5.05 -3.67 13.80
CA HIS A 140 -6.23 -3.24 14.55
C HIS A 140 -7.21 -2.47 13.64
N SER A 141 -8.47 -2.36 14.07
CA SER A 141 -9.53 -1.71 13.29
C SER A 141 -9.71 -2.29 11.87
N ASN A 142 -9.62 -3.62 11.73
CA ASN A 142 -9.95 -4.36 10.51
C ASN A 142 -11.10 -5.34 10.78
N TYR A 143 -11.84 -5.72 9.74
CA TYR A 143 -12.99 -6.63 9.87
C TYR A 143 -12.60 -8.12 9.83
N LEU A 144 -11.61 -8.52 10.64
CA LEU A 144 -11.05 -9.87 10.60
C LEU A 144 -12.10 -10.95 10.90
N TYR A 145 -12.26 -11.87 9.96
CA TYR A 145 -13.17 -13.02 10.02
C TYR A 145 -12.37 -14.26 10.44
N CYS A 146 -12.59 -14.70 11.67
CA CYS A 146 -11.84 -15.77 12.33
C CYS A 146 -12.43 -17.15 12.00
N ASP A 147 -12.20 -17.60 10.75
CA ASP A 147 -12.53 -18.95 10.27
C ASP A 147 -11.29 -19.84 10.10
N CYS A 148 -11.47 -21.05 9.58
CA CYS A 148 -10.38 -21.97 9.30
C CYS A 148 -9.30 -21.40 8.37
N HIS A 149 -9.61 -20.41 7.53
CA HIS A 149 -8.67 -19.74 6.63
C HIS A 149 -7.80 -18.69 7.35
N LEU A 150 -8.27 -18.12 8.46
CA LEU A 150 -7.48 -17.22 9.32
C LEU A 150 -6.74 -17.94 10.46
N ALA A 151 -7.02 -19.22 10.70
CA ALA A 151 -6.42 -20.03 11.77
C ALA A 151 -4.88 -19.97 11.82
N TRP A 152 -4.21 -19.91 10.66
CA TRP A 152 -2.75 -19.81 10.56
C TRP A 152 -2.19 -18.55 11.25
N LEU A 153 -2.95 -17.45 11.23
CA LEU A 153 -2.53 -16.18 11.84
C LEU A 153 -2.59 -16.27 13.37
N SER A 154 -3.52 -17.05 13.93
CA SER A 154 -3.53 -17.37 15.37
C SER A 154 -2.26 -18.16 15.75
N ASP A 155 -1.97 -19.25 15.04
CA ASP A 155 -0.77 -20.06 15.28
C ASP A 155 0.52 -19.23 15.17
N TRP A 156 0.61 -18.33 14.18
CA TRP A 156 1.75 -17.45 13.96
C TRP A 156 1.91 -16.38 15.05
N LEU A 157 0.81 -15.72 15.45
CA LEU A 157 0.82 -14.72 16.52
C LEU A 157 1.11 -15.34 17.89
N ARG A 158 0.64 -16.55 18.16
CA ARG A 158 0.93 -17.30 19.40
C ARG A 158 2.43 -17.57 19.60
N GLN A 159 3.15 -17.84 18.51
CA GLN A 159 4.61 -17.98 18.51
C GLN A 159 5.34 -16.63 18.67
N ARG A 160 4.68 -15.50 18.38
CA ARG A 160 5.28 -14.16 18.27
C ARG A 160 4.46 -13.10 19.01
N ARG A 161 4.14 -13.36 20.29
CA ARG A 161 3.16 -12.60 21.10
C ARG A 161 3.35 -11.07 21.15
N SER A 162 4.56 -10.57 20.91
CA SER A 162 4.87 -9.13 20.89
C SER A 162 4.53 -8.43 19.56
N ILE A 163 4.36 -9.16 18.46
CA ILE A 163 4.40 -8.57 17.10
C ILE A 163 3.05 -8.02 16.65
N GLY A 164 1.94 -8.72 16.96
CA GLY A 164 0.59 -8.38 16.50
C GLY A 164 -0.38 -8.05 17.63
N GLN A 165 0.06 -7.19 18.56
CA GLN A 165 -0.78 -6.71 19.67
C GLN A 165 -2.07 -6.03 19.15
N PHE A 166 -3.16 -6.14 19.92
CA PHE A 166 -4.47 -5.53 19.60
C PHE A 166 -5.11 -6.02 18.28
N THR A 167 -4.75 -7.22 17.81
CA THR A 167 -5.37 -7.86 16.64
C THR A 167 -6.60 -8.66 17.08
N PHE A 168 -7.80 -8.12 16.87
CA PHE A 168 -9.07 -8.72 17.32
C PHE A 168 -9.89 -9.29 16.16
N CYS A 169 -10.60 -10.40 16.42
CA CYS A 169 -11.65 -10.91 15.56
C CYS A 169 -12.86 -9.96 15.56
N MET A 170 -13.43 -9.64 14.40
CA MET A 170 -14.69 -8.89 14.27
C MET A 170 -15.88 -9.79 13.88
N ALA A 171 -15.58 -10.91 13.23
CA ALA A 171 -16.51 -11.98 12.87
C ALA A 171 -15.81 -13.35 13.00
N PRO A 172 -16.53 -14.49 12.98
CA PRO A 172 -17.98 -14.62 13.19
C PRO A 172 -18.41 -14.08 14.56
N VAL A 173 -19.71 -13.87 14.76
CA VAL A 173 -20.25 -13.16 15.95
C VAL A 173 -19.80 -13.77 17.28
N HIS A 174 -19.67 -15.09 17.36
CA HIS A 174 -19.25 -15.80 18.58
C HIS A 174 -17.75 -15.64 18.92
N LEU A 175 -16.92 -15.17 17.98
CA LEU A 175 -15.51 -14.82 18.20
C LEU A 175 -15.26 -13.31 18.24
N ARG A 176 -16.30 -12.49 18.04
CA ARG A 176 -16.15 -11.03 17.98
C ARG A 176 -15.59 -10.47 19.29
N GLY A 177 -14.54 -9.65 19.19
CA GLY A 177 -13.86 -9.01 20.32
C GLY A 177 -12.75 -9.86 20.94
N PHE A 178 -12.64 -11.16 20.63
CA PHE A 178 -11.51 -11.97 21.07
C PHE A 178 -10.23 -11.63 20.30
N ASN A 179 -9.08 -11.68 20.97
CA ASN A 179 -7.77 -11.54 20.35
C ASN A 179 -7.48 -12.77 19.47
N VAL A 180 -7.02 -12.54 18.23
CA VAL A 180 -6.67 -13.60 17.27
C VAL A 180 -5.58 -14.53 17.84
N ALA A 181 -4.69 -14.02 18.68
CA ALA A 181 -3.66 -14.82 19.34
C ALA A 181 -4.17 -15.72 20.49
N ASP A 182 -5.44 -15.57 20.91
CA ASP A 182 -5.98 -16.23 22.12
C ASP A 182 -7.13 -17.24 21.82
N VAL A 183 -7.94 -17.02 20.76
CA VAL A 183 -9.00 -17.96 20.28
C VAL A 183 -8.43 -19.35 19.98
N GLN A 184 -9.03 -20.43 20.50
CA GLN A 184 -8.43 -21.78 20.37
C GLN A 184 -8.49 -22.29 18.93
N LYS A 185 -7.46 -23.04 18.49
CA LYS A 185 -7.36 -23.55 17.11
C LYS A 185 -8.60 -24.32 16.62
N LYS A 186 -9.31 -24.99 17.53
CA LYS A 186 -10.55 -25.75 17.26
C LYS A 186 -11.78 -24.87 16.97
N GLU A 187 -11.74 -23.58 17.31
CA GLU A 187 -12.85 -22.63 17.14
C GLU A 187 -12.80 -21.93 15.77
N TYR A 188 -11.64 -21.95 15.11
CA TYR A 188 -11.47 -21.50 13.72
C TYR A 188 -12.03 -22.54 12.73
N VAL A 189 -13.35 -22.54 12.57
CA VAL A 189 -14.10 -23.49 11.73
C VAL A 189 -14.69 -22.77 10.50
N CYS A 190 -14.81 -23.50 9.37
CA CYS A 190 -15.50 -23.06 8.17
C CYS A 190 -16.81 -23.84 7.98
N SER A 191 -17.87 -23.19 7.51
CA SER A 191 -19.20 -23.79 7.33
C SER A 191 -19.46 -24.15 5.86
N GLY A 192 -19.76 -25.42 5.57
CA GLY A 192 -20.03 -25.92 4.22
C GLY A 192 -18.78 -26.40 3.46
N SER A 193 -18.92 -26.75 2.19
CA SER A 193 -17.86 -27.34 1.36
C SER A 193 -16.78 -26.36 0.87
N HIS A 194 -16.65 -25.20 1.51
CA HIS A 194 -15.62 -24.21 1.23
C HIS A 194 -14.35 -24.52 2.03
N SER A 195 -13.63 -25.56 1.61
CA SER A 195 -12.30 -25.91 2.10
C SER A 195 -11.17 -25.15 1.39
N GLU A 196 -11.45 -24.56 0.23
CA GLU A 196 -10.54 -23.64 -0.44
C GLU A 196 -10.76 -22.20 0.06
N PRO A 197 -9.69 -21.47 0.46
CA PRO A 197 -9.81 -20.07 0.82
C PRO A 197 -10.27 -19.26 -0.40
N PRO A 198 -11.31 -18.43 -0.29
CA PRO A 198 -11.84 -17.71 -1.45
C PRO A 198 -10.76 -16.80 -2.07
N SER A 199 -10.40 -17.03 -3.34
CA SER A 199 -9.43 -16.15 -4.01
C SER A 199 -10.03 -14.75 -4.15
N CYS A 200 -9.40 -13.73 -3.56
CA CYS A 200 -9.70 -12.34 -3.90
C CYS A 200 -8.70 -11.88 -4.98
N ASN A 201 -9.16 -11.01 -5.87
CA ASN A 201 -8.36 -10.44 -6.94
C ASN A 201 -8.34 -8.92 -6.72
N ALA A 202 -7.18 -8.37 -6.36
CA ALA A 202 -7.04 -6.94 -6.14
C ALA A 202 -7.17 -6.16 -7.46
N ASN A 203 -6.81 -6.80 -8.58
CA ASN A 203 -7.03 -6.24 -9.91
C ASN A 203 -8.51 -6.32 -10.34
N SER A 204 -9.38 -7.11 -9.69
CA SER A 204 -10.83 -7.01 -9.90
C SER A 204 -11.49 -5.89 -9.08
N ILE A 205 -10.71 -5.17 -8.27
CA ILE A 205 -11.12 -3.89 -7.67
C ILE A 205 -10.80 -2.72 -8.64
N THR A 206 -10.13 -2.99 -9.76
CA THR A 206 -9.96 -2.06 -10.89
C THR A 206 -11.13 -2.17 -11.89
N CYS A 207 -12.36 -2.16 -11.38
CA CYS A 207 -13.52 -1.90 -12.23
C CYS A 207 -13.72 -0.39 -12.35
N PRO A 208 -13.81 0.20 -13.56
CA PRO A 208 -14.15 1.62 -13.70
C PRO A 208 -15.51 1.88 -13.05
N SER A 209 -15.66 2.99 -12.31
CA SER A 209 -16.89 3.29 -11.55
C SER A 209 -18.16 3.43 -12.40
N ALA A 210 -18.01 3.67 -13.71
CA ALA A 210 -19.10 3.65 -14.68
C ALA A 210 -19.58 2.22 -15.02
N CYS A 211 -18.75 1.20 -14.85
CA CYS A 211 -18.94 -0.15 -15.36
C CYS A 211 -19.25 -1.17 -14.23
N THR A 212 -19.73 -2.35 -14.63
CA THR A 212 -19.94 -3.50 -13.74
C THR A 212 -19.00 -4.63 -14.13
N CYS A 213 -18.25 -5.19 -13.19
CA CYS A 213 -17.31 -6.28 -13.46
C CYS A 213 -17.68 -7.53 -12.67
N SER A 214 -18.00 -8.63 -13.37
CA SER A 214 -18.39 -9.90 -12.75
C SER A 214 -18.05 -11.09 -13.66
N ASN A 215 -17.69 -12.23 -13.09
CA ASN A 215 -17.40 -13.48 -13.83
C ASN A 215 -16.41 -13.33 -15.01
N ASN A 216 -15.40 -12.45 -14.87
CA ASN A 216 -14.44 -12.05 -15.91
C ASN A 216 -15.04 -11.31 -17.12
N ILE A 217 -16.25 -10.77 -16.99
CA ILE A 217 -16.92 -9.88 -17.93
C ILE A 217 -16.83 -8.44 -17.40
N VAL A 218 -16.51 -7.48 -18.27
CA VAL A 218 -16.59 -6.03 -18.01
C VAL A 218 -17.78 -5.46 -18.79
N ASP A 219 -18.75 -4.92 -18.09
CA ASP A 219 -19.98 -4.35 -18.65
C ASP A 219 -20.01 -2.82 -18.48
N CYS A 220 -19.62 -2.10 -19.54
CA CYS A 220 -19.53 -0.65 -19.61
C CYS A 220 -20.60 -0.03 -20.53
N ARG A 221 -21.76 -0.70 -20.69
CA ARG A 221 -22.75 -0.36 -21.72
C ARG A 221 -23.60 0.85 -21.37
N GLY A 222 -23.86 1.71 -22.36
CA GLY A 222 -24.73 2.88 -22.19
C GLY A 222 -24.21 3.93 -21.21
N LYS A 223 -22.89 4.03 -21.00
CA LYS A 223 -22.26 4.84 -19.94
C LYS A 223 -21.71 6.20 -20.41
N GLY A 224 -21.87 6.52 -21.69
CA GLY A 224 -21.40 7.78 -22.27
C GLY A 224 -19.88 7.87 -22.45
N LEU A 225 -19.14 6.76 -22.41
CA LEU A 225 -17.69 6.74 -22.51
C LEU A 225 -17.22 7.34 -23.85
N THR A 226 -16.22 8.22 -23.81
CA THR A 226 -15.58 8.82 -25.00
C THR A 226 -14.29 8.12 -25.43
N GLU A 227 -13.78 7.22 -24.59
CA GLU A 227 -12.53 6.48 -24.77
C GLU A 227 -12.64 5.07 -24.15
N ILE A 228 -11.64 4.21 -24.41
CA ILE A 228 -11.57 2.84 -23.88
C ILE A 228 -10.85 2.86 -22.53
N PRO A 229 -11.42 2.28 -21.45
CA PRO A 229 -10.73 2.19 -20.16
C PRO A 229 -9.44 1.37 -20.26
N SER A 230 -8.30 1.99 -19.93
CA SER A 230 -6.97 1.36 -19.95
C SER A 230 -6.69 0.40 -18.78
N ASN A 231 -7.50 0.48 -17.73
CA ASN A 231 -7.21 -0.12 -16.42
C ASN A 231 -8.22 -1.22 -16.07
N LEU A 232 -8.41 -2.21 -16.94
CA LEU A 232 -9.30 -3.35 -16.69
C LEU A 232 -8.53 -4.56 -16.09
N PRO A 233 -9.19 -5.52 -15.42
CA PRO A 233 -8.50 -6.63 -14.78
C PRO A 233 -7.76 -7.56 -15.76
N GLU A 234 -6.51 -8.00 -15.44
CA GLU A 234 -5.71 -8.93 -16.29
C GLU A 234 -6.46 -10.23 -16.68
N GLY A 235 -7.47 -10.64 -15.90
CA GLY A 235 -8.18 -11.91 -16.04
C GLY A 235 -9.40 -11.93 -16.96
N ILE A 236 -9.76 -10.79 -17.58
CA ILE A 236 -11.01 -10.65 -18.35
C ILE A 236 -11.08 -11.53 -19.60
N VAL A 237 -12.30 -11.98 -19.90
CA VAL A 237 -12.66 -12.86 -21.02
C VAL A 237 -13.61 -12.16 -21.99
N GLU A 238 -14.46 -11.25 -21.51
CA GLU A 238 -15.38 -10.45 -22.32
C GLU A 238 -15.39 -8.97 -21.89
N ILE A 239 -15.36 -8.05 -22.86
CA ILE A 239 -15.57 -6.61 -22.67
C ILE A 239 -16.82 -6.18 -23.45
N ARG A 240 -17.70 -5.40 -22.83
CA ARG A 240 -18.87 -4.76 -23.45
C ARG A 240 -18.80 -3.25 -23.32
N LEU A 241 -18.57 -2.58 -24.45
CA LEU A 241 -18.46 -1.13 -24.56
C LEU A 241 -19.54 -0.55 -25.49
N GLU A 242 -20.60 -1.31 -25.83
CA GLU A 242 -21.61 -0.81 -26.75
C GLU A 242 -22.48 0.32 -26.18
N GLN A 243 -23.06 1.12 -27.10
CA GLN A 243 -23.89 2.29 -26.78
C GLN A 243 -23.13 3.40 -26.03
N ASN A 244 -21.89 3.66 -26.45
CA ASN A 244 -21.05 4.74 -25.92
C ASN A 244 -20.69 5.74 -27.05
N SER A 245 -19.80 6.70 -26.76
CA SER A 245 -19.36 7.75 -27.69
C SER A 245 -17.86 7.65 -28.01
N ILE A 246 -17.31 6.44 -27.99
CA ILE A 246 -15.88 6.18 -28.25
C ILE A 246 -15.56 6.51 -29.71
N LYS A 247 -14.49 7.29 -29.93
CA LYS A 247 -14.10 7.80 -31.27
C LYS A 247 -12.91 7.11 -31.91
N THR A 248 -11.99 6.57 -31.11
CA THR A 248 -10.73 5.98 -31.58
C THR A 248 -10.35 4.77 -30.74
N VAL A 249 -9.72 3.78 -31.36
CA VAL A 249 -9.09 2.64 -30.66
C VAL A 249 -7.56 2.82 -30.72
N PRO A 250 -6.88 3.11 -29.60
CA PRO A 250 -5.46 3.45 -29.61
C PRO A 250 -4.53 2.24 -29.82
N PRO A 251 -3.23 2.48 -30.10
CA PRO A 251 -2.21 1.43 -30.16
C PRO A 251 -2.20 0.55 -28.90
N GLY A 252 -2.01 -0.75 -29.08
CA GLY A 252 -1.96 -1.75 -28.01
C GLY A 252 -3.19 -1.85 -27.08
N ALA A 253 -4.33 -1.22 -27.40
CA ALA A 253 -5.47 -1.02 -26.49
C ALA A 253 -5.94 -2.29 -25.74
N PHE A 254 -5.84 -3.46 -26.38
CA PHE A 254 -6.26 -4.73 -25.79
C PHE A 254 -5.10 -5.73 -25.55
N SER A 255 -3.85 -5.37 -25.89
CA SER A 255 -2.70 -6.28 -25.92
C SER A 255 -2.26 -6.83 -24.55
N GLN A 256 -2.66 -6.18 -23.45
CA GLN A 256 -2.41 -6.67 -22.10
C GLN A 256 -3.38 -7.79 -21.67
N TYR A 257 -4.57 -7.87 -22.25
CA TYR A 257 -5.66 -8.76 -21.81
C TYR A 257 -5.56 -10.15 -22.45
N LYS A 258 -4.52 -10.91 -22.11
CA LYS A 258 -4.16 -12.20 -22.77
C LYS A 258 -5.19 -13.34 -22.64
N LYS A 259 -6.30 -13.13 -21.93
CA LYS A 259 -7.44 -14.07 -21.79
C LYS A 259 -8.71 -13.60 -22.51
N LEU A 260 -8.68 -12.42 -23.12
CA LEU A 260 -9.81 -11.77 -23.75
C LEU A 260 -10.20 -12.50 -25.04
N LYS A 261 -11.44 -13.00 -25.08
CA LYS A 261 -12.00 -13.77 -26.22
C LYS A 261 -13.05 -12.97 -26.99
N ARG A 262 -13.72 -12.00 -26.34
CA ARG A 262 -14.83 -11.24 -26.91
C ARG A 262 -14.77 -9.76 -26.52
N ILE A 263 -14.95 -8.89 -27.51
CA ILE A 263 -15.07 -7.44 -27.32
C ILE A 263 -16.27 -6.98 -28.13
N ASP A 264 -17.25 -6.33 -27.50
CA ASP A 264 -18.28 -5.56 -28.18
C ASP A 264 -17.97 -4.06 -28.07
N ILE A 265 -17.80 -3.41 -29.22
CA ILE A 265 -17.61 -1.95 -29.36
C ILE A 265 -18.69 -1.35 -30.29
N SER A 266 -19.77 -2.08 -30.55
CA SER A 266 -20.84 -1.64 -31.47
C SER A 266 -21.56 -0.39 -30.96
N LYS A 267 -22.27 0.32 -31.85
CA LYS A 267 -23.04 1.53 -31.49
C LYS A 267 -22.17 2.59 -30.76
N ASN A 268 -20.96 2.81 -31.28
CA ASN A 268 -20.02 3.88 -30.90
C ASN A 268 -19.79 4.84 -32.09
N GLN A 269 -18.92 5.83 -31.92
CA GLN A 269 -18.56 6.85 -32.93
C GLN A 269 -17.16 6.60 -33.54
N ILE A 270 -16.73 5.34 -33.62
CA ILE A 270 -15.34 5.00 -33.95
C ILE A 270 -15.03 5.36 -35.41
N SER A 271 -14.04 6.22 -35.59
CA SER A 271 -13.47 6.62 -36.89
C SER A 271 -12.16 5.87 -37.16
N ASP A 272 -11.26 5.84 -36.17
CA ASP A 272 -9.91 5.29 -36.33
C ASP A 272 -9.64 4.10 -35.39
N ILE A 273 -8.89 3.12 -35.89
CA ILE A 273 -8.42 1.94 -35.15
C ILE A 273 -6.94 1.75 -35.46
N ALA A 274 -6.09 1.74 -34.43
CA ALA A 274 -4.66 1.53 -34.59
C ALA A 274 -4.34 0.10 -35.10
N PRO A 275 -3.33 -0.10 -35.96
CA PRO A 275 -3.04 -1.42 -36.57
C PRO A 275 -2.73 -2.53 -35.56
N ASP A 276 -2.18 -2.16 -34.40
CA ASP A 276 -1.74 -3.03 -33.32
C ASP A 276 -2.72 -3.08 -32.14
N ALA A 277 -3.86 -2.37 -32.20
CA ALA A 277 -4.85 -2.28 -31.11
C ALA A 277 -5.30 -3.65 -30.54
N PHE A 278 -5.34 -4.67 -31.40
CA PHE A 278 -5.76 -6.04 -31.08
C PHE A 278 -4.60 -7.05 -31.00
N HIS A 279 -3.34 -6.58 -31.08
CA HIS A 279 -2.16 -7.44 -31.11
C HIS A 279 -2.03 -8.30 -29.84
N GLY A 280 -1.78 -9.60 -29.98
CA GLY A 280 -1.62 -10.54 -28.86
C GLY A 280 -2.90 -11.23 -28.35
N MET A 281 -4.07 -10.97 -28.95
CA MET A 281 -5.30 -11.73 -28.69
C MET A 281 -5.38 -12.98 -29.58
N ASN A 282 -4.84 -14.09 -29.08
CA ASN A 282 -4.65 -15.32 -29.86
C ASN A 282 -5.92 -16.19 -30.03
N GLU A 283 -7.06 -15.81 -29.46
CA GLU A 283 -8.32 -16.60 -29.49
C GLU A 283 -9.53 -15.82 -30.06
N LEU A 284 -9.32 -14.82 -30.93
CA LEU A 284 -10.41 -14.16 -31.65
C LEU A 284 -11.03 -15.08 -32.72
N PHE A 285 -12.00 -15.91 -32.31
CA PHE A 285 -12.83 -16.67 -33.24
C PHE A 285 -13.66 -15.71 -34.13
N GLY A 286 -13.59 -15.91 -35.44
CA GLY A 286 -13.77 -14.87 -36.47
C GLY A 286 -15.19 -14.35 -36.76
N GLU A 287 -16.14 -14.42 -35.82
CA GLU A 287 -17.54 -14.04 -36.05
C GLU A 287 -18.03 -12.79 -35.30
N ASN A 288 -17.30 -12.31 -34.27
CA ASN A 288 -17.83 -11.27 -33.37
C ASN A 288 -17.30 -9.84 -33.59
N LEU A 289 -16.34 -9.60 -34.49
CA LEU A 289 -15.84 -8.25 -34.80
C LEU A 289 -16.81 -7.47 -35.71
N ASN A 290 -17.91 -6.99 -35.14
CA ASN A 290 -18.92 -6.14 -35.80
C ASN A 290 -18.44 -4.69 -36.02
N VAL A 291 -17.24 -4.52 -36.57
CA VAL A 291 -16.65 -3.23 -36.96
C VAL A 291 -17.25 -2.78 -38.30
N LYS A 292 -18.44 -2.17 -38.25
CA LYS A 292 -19.03 -1.50 -39.42
C LYS A 292 -18.22 -0.26 -39.77
N LYS A 293 -17.24 -0.41 -40.66
CA LYS A 293 -16.74 0.72 -41.47
C LYS A 293 -17.90 1.34 -42.24
N LYS A 294 -17.83 2.65 -42.44
CA LYS A 294 -18.79 3.45 -43.20
C LYS A 294 -18.06 4.22 -44.30
#